data_AF-A0A646KKQ3-F1
#
_entry.id   AF-A0A646KKQ3-F1
#
_cell.length_a   1.000
_cell.length_b   1.000
_cell.length_c   1.000
_cell.angle_alpha   90.00
_cell.angle_beta   90.00
_cell.angle_gamma   90.00
#
_symmetry.space_group_name_H-M   'P 1'
#
loop_
_entity.id
_entity.type
_entity.pdbx_description
1 polymer ?
#
loop_
_entity_poly.entity_id
_entity_poly.type
_entity_poly.pdbx_seq_one_letter_code
_entity_poly.pdbx_strand_id
1 'polypeptide(L)'
;MIPMHHLTRQGGLTPEGWVTVERLGRELFSTLPLRVYRPGGAALRDIESAARSCARGDGLDLLVVDYLQLIEVEQTRTSNREQAVAAVSRGLKNLSVQLECHVIALSQLNDDGMVRGSRAIKNDASVMIKVERPDMDEPESPPRRRSRPRDRKEPLRTPRDPLRRRTTALFAVRRHGTDLTHPPQQPPGAV
;
A
#
# COMPACT_ATOMS: atom_id res chain seq x y z
N MET A 1 -16.64 0.59 16.72
CA MET A 1 -15.71 0.53 15.57
C MET A 1 -16.48 0.91 14.32
N ILE A 2 -16.02 1.88 13.52
CA ILE A 2 -16.68 2.29 12.27
C ILE A 2 -16.18 1.36 11.14
N PRO A 3 -17.04 0.59 10.46
CA PRO A 3 -16.58 -0.25 9.37
C PRO A 3 -16.13 0.57 8.15
N MET A 4 -15.08 0.12 7.45
CA MET A 4 -14.45 0.86 6.34
C MET A 4 -15.44 1.28 5.23
N HIS A 5 -16.43 0.43 4.93
CA HIS A 5 -17.41 0.72 3.88
C HIS A 5 -18.34 1.91 4.20
N HIS A 6 -18.43 2.32 5.47
CA HIS A 6 -19.15 3.55 5.86
C HIS A 6 -18.31 4.80 5.58
N LEU A 7 -16.98 4.69 5.57
CA LEU A 7 -16.06 5.80 5.28
C LEU A 7 -15.92 6.09 3.78
N THR A 8 -16.09 5.08 2.92
CA THR A 8 -15.85 5.18 1.48
C THR A 8 -17.10 5.46 0.65
N ARG A 9 -18.30 5.46 1.27
CA ARG A 9 -19.58 5.66 0.59
C ARG A 9 -20.19 7.01 0.99
N GLN A 10 -20.72 7.74 0.02
CA GLN A 10 -21.53 8.93 0.30
C GLN A 10 -22.74 8.54 1.18
N GLY A 11 -22.94 9.28 2.27
CA GLY A 11 -23.99 9.01 3.26
C GLY A 11 -23.74 7.77 4.14
N GLY A 12 -22.55 7.15 4.07
CA GLY A 12 -22.23 5.97 4.87
C GLY A 12 -22.06 6.24 6.38
N LEU A 13 -21.72 7.48 6.75
CA LEU A 13 -21.53 7.89 8.15
C LEU A 13 -22.77 8.57 8.72
N THR A 14 -23.19 8.14 9.91
CA THR A 14 -24.17 8.88 10.71
C THR A 14 -23.54 10.16 11.29
N PRO A 15 -24.33 11.14 11.74
CA PRO A 15 -23.80 12.34 12.41
C PRO A 15 -22.86 12.02 13.59
N GLU A 16 -23.18 11.01 14.40
CA GLU A 16 -22.35 10.56 15.53
C GLU A 16 -21.05 9.91 15.04
N GLY A 17 -21.11 9.22 13.89
CA GLY A 17 -19.94 8.68 13.21
C GLY A 17 -18.96 9.76 12.79
N TRP A 18 -19.45 10.90 12.29
CA TRP A 18 -18.62 12.06 11.96
C TRP A 18 -17.93 12.65 13.18
N VAL A 19 -18.64 12.84 14.29
CA VAL A 19 -18.06 13.31 15.55
C VAL A 19 -16.95 12.37 16.04
N THR A 20 -17.15 11.06 15.88
CA THR A 20 -16.14 10.05 16.24
C THR A 20 -14.89 10.15 15.35
N VAL A 21 -15.06 10.27 14.03
CA VAL A 21 -13.94 10.42 13.08
C VAL A 21 -13.16 11.70 13.34
N GLU A 22 -13.85 12.82 13.59
CA GLU A 22 -13.19 14.10 13.84
C GLU A 22 -12.36 14.07 15.12
N ARG A 23 -12.95 13.55 16.21
CA ARG A 23 -12.28 13.45 17.51
C ARG A 23 -11.05 12.54 17.44
N LEU A 24 -11.24 11.30 16.96
CA LEU A 24 -10.16 10.31 16.87
C LEU A 24 -9.12 10.71 15.82
N GLY A 25 -9.56 11.27 14.69
CA GLY A 25 -8.68 11.72 13.62
C GLY A 25 -7.74 12.82 14.09
N ARG A 26 -8.25 13.83 14.82
CA ARG A 26 -7.42 14.90 15.36
C ARG A 26 -6.35 14.36 16.31
N GLU A 27 -6.75 13.49 17.24
CA GLU A 27 -5.83 12.87 18.21
C GLU A 27 -4.75 12.04 17.50
N LEU A 28 -5.18 11.15 16.59
CA LEU A 28 -4.28 10.25 15.85
C LEU A 28 -3.32 11.03 14.94
N PHE A 29 -3.82 11.92 14.10
CA PHE A 29 -2.99 12.62 13.10
C PHE A 29 -2.11 13.72 13.70
N SER A 30 -2.42 14.22 14.90
CA SER A 30 -1.58 15.24 15.55
C SER A 30 -0.20 14.71 15.99
N THR A 31 -0.11 13.41 16.25
CA THR A 31 1.10 12.77 16.78
C THR A 31 1.69 11.72 15.85
N LEU A 32 0.93 11.26 14.86
CA LEU A 32 1.36 10.21 13.95
C LEU A 32 2.45 10.74 13.02
N PRO A 33 3.69 10.21 13.10
CA PRO A 33 4.80 10.65 12.27
C PRO A 33 4.71 9.98 10.89
N LEU A 34 3.63 10.26 10.17
CA LEU A 34 3.29 9.66 8.88
C LEU A 34 3.18 10.74 7.82
N ARG A 35 3.98 10.61 6.77
CA ARG A 35 3.95 11.46 5.58
C ARG A 35 3.45 10.63 4.40
N VAL A 36 2.60 11.20 3.57
CA VAL A 36 2.02 10.49 2.42
C VAL A 36 2.37 11.22 1.14
N TYR A 37 2.98 10.51 0.20
CA TYR A 37 3.31 11.03 -1.13
C TYR A 37 2.51 10.27 -2.19
N ARG A 38 1.68 11.00 -2.92
CA ARG A 38 0.76 10.44 -3.93
C ARG A 38 0.93 11.15 -5.28
N PRO A 39 2.05 10.93 -5.97
CA PRO A 39 2.27 11.46 -7.30
C PRO A 39 1.31 10.81 -8.33
N GLY A 40 1.00 11.52 -9.40
CA GLY A 40 0.14 11.01 -10.50
C GLY A 40 0.82 9.97 -11.40
N GLY A 41 2.13 9.80 -11.22
CA GLY A 41 3.08 8.95 -11.92
C GLY A 41 4.45 9.33 -11.35
N ALA A 42 5.30 8.36 -11.03
CA ALA A 42 6.58 8.65 -10.39
C ALA A 42 7.68 7.74 -10.92
N ALA A 43 8.77 8.35 -11.35
CA ALA A 43 10.01 7.63 -11.57
C ALA A 43 10.69 7.33 -10.24
N LEU A 44 11.59 6.35 -10.23
CA LEU A 44 12.36 5.99 -9.03
C LEU A 44 13.07 7.23 -8.42
N ARG A 45 13.64 8.09 -9.26
CA ARG A 45 14.32 9.33 -8.82
C ARG A 45 13.42 10.27 -8.01
N ASP A 46 12.12 10.30 -8.32
CA ASP A 46 11.17 11.16 -7.63
C ASP A 46 10.92 10.65 -6.21
N ILE A 47 10.83 9.32 -6.07
CA ILE A 47 10.72 8.63 -4.78
C ILE A 47 11.99 8.85 -3.96
N GLU A 48 13.18 8.68 -4.56
CA GLU A 48 14.45 8.92 -3.88
C GLU A 48 14.59 10.37 -3.39
N SER A 49 14.20 11.34 -4.23
CA SER A 49 14.24 12.76 -3.87
C SER A 49 13.32 13.07 -2.69
N ALA A 50 12.09 12.57 -2.72
CA ALA A 50 11.13 12.71 -1.64
C ALA A 50 11.63 12.05 -0.34
N ALA A 51 12.18 10.83 -0.43
CA ALA A 51 12.74 10.10 0.71
C ALA A 51 13.92 10.83 1.35
N ARG A 52 14.87 11.29 0.54
CA ARG A 52 16.03 12.08 1.02
C ARG A 52 15.59 13.39 1.65
N SER A 53 14.59 14.07 1.09
CA SER A 53 14.04 15.30 1.66
C SER A 53 13.40 15.03 3.02
N CYS A 54 12.61 13.96 3.14
CA CYS A 54 12.02 13.51 4.40
C CYS A 54 13.10 13.20 5.45
N ALA A 55 14.10 12.39 5.07
CA ALA A 55 15.19 11.98 5.94
C ALA A 55 16.01 13.16 6.49
N ARG A 56 16.22 14.22 5.69
CA ARG A 56 16.92 15.44 6.12
C ARG A 56 16.11 16.29 7.10
N GLY A 57 14.79 16.25 7.04
CA GLY A 57 13.91 17.03 7.91
C GLY A 57 13.71 16.36 9.26
N ASP A 58 12.93 15.27 9.27
CA ASP A 58 12.45 14.63 10.51
C ASP A 58 13.06 13.23 10.72
N GLY A 59 13.96 12.81 9.83
CA GLY A 59 14.42 11.42 9.74
C GLY A 59 13.47 10.53 8.91
N LEU A 60 13.90 9.30 8.64
CA LEU A 60 13.11 8.30 7.94
C LEU A 60 13.53 6.91 8.40
N ASP A 61 12.70 6.25 9.22
CA ASP A 61 12.97 4.88 9.68
C ASP A 61 12.33 3.83 8.76
N LEU A 62 11.20 4.17 8.11
CA LEU A 62 10.46 3.25 7.26
C LEU A 62 9.89 3.92 6.01
N LEU A 63 10.26 3.37 4.85
CA LEU A 63 9.69 3.70 3.55
C LEU A 63 8.80 2.55 3.07
N VAL A 64 7.52 2.83 2.80
CA VAL A 64 6.60 1.87 2.20
C VAL A 64 6.23 2.33 0.79
N VAL A 65 6.37 1.44 -0.19
CA VAL A 65 6.12 1.71 -1.61
C VAL A 65 5.02 0.80 -2.13
N ASP A 66 3.84 1.38 -2.40
CA ASP A 66 2.66 0.68 -2.93
C ASP A 66 2.35 1.18 -4.36
N TYR A 67 2.70 0.47 -5.43
CA TYR A 67 3.47 -0.79 -5.53
C TYR A 67 4.45 -0.69 -6.70
N LEU A 68 5.48 -1.55 -6.74
CA LEU A 68 6.63 -1.45 -7.65
C LEU A 68 6.25 -1.28 -9.13
N GLN A 69 5.20 -1.95 -9.58
CA GLN A 69 4.77 -1.95 -10.97
C GLN A 69 4.16 -0.62 -11.45
N LEU A 70 3.86 0.33 -10.56
CA LEU A 70 3.43 1.68 -10.95
C LEU A 70 4.57 2.69 -11.02
N ILE A 71 5.79 2.29 -10.64
CA ILE A 71 6.96 3.14 -10.80
C ILE A 71 7.34 3.19 -12.27
N GLU A 72 7.43 4.41 -12.79
CA GLU A 72 7.83 4.70 -14.16
C GLU A 72 9.33 4.44 -14.29
N VAL A 73 9.69 3.65 -15.30
CA VAL A 73 11.08 3.40 -15.65
C VAL A 73 11.24 3.85 -17.08
N GLU A 74 12.24 4.69 -17.31
CA GLU A 74 12.56 5.21 -18.62
C GLU A 74 12.86 4.03 -19.56
N GLN A 75 11.94 3.76 -20.50
CA GLN A 75 12.07 2.62 -21.38
C GLN A 75 12.96 3.00 -22.56
N THR A 76 14.18 2.48 -22.57
CA THR A 76 14.91 2.32 -23.83
C THR A 76 14.12 1.35 -24.72
N ARG A 77 14.16 1.54 -26.04
CA ARG A 77 13.35 0.81 -27.05
C ARG A 77 13.40 -0.74 -26.98
N THR A 78 14.27 -1.30 -26.13
CA THR A 78 14.54 -2.73 -25.96
C THR A 78 14.39 -3.24 -24.52
N SER A 79 13.98 -2.41 -23.56
CA SER A 79 13.95 -2.79 -22.14
C SER A 79 12.75 -3.71 -21.82
N ASN A 80 13.04 -4.94 -21.36
CA ASN A 80 12.02 -5.85 -20.84
C ASN A 80 11.50 -5.33 -19.48
N ARG A 81 10.17 -5.39 -19.25
CA ARG A 81 9.52 -4.98 -17.99
C ARG A 81 10.14 -5.63 -16.76
N GLU A 82 10.64 -6.86 -16.88
CA GLU A 82 11.33 -7.56 -15.78
C GLU A 82 12.62 -6.86 -15.36
N GLN A 83 13.41 -6.37 -16.32
CA GLN A 83 14.62 -5.60 -16.04
C GLN A 83 14.27 -4.26 -15.39
N ALA A 84 13.19 -3.62 -15.83
CA ALA A 84 12.70 -2.39 -15.21
C ALA A 84 12.31 -2.61 -13.73
N VAL A 85 11.58 -3.68 -13.41
CA VAL A 85 11.23 -4.03 -12.02
C VAL A 85 12.48 -4.36 -11.19
N ALA A 86 13.44 -5.11 -11.76
CA ALA A 86 14.71 -5.40 -11.13
C ALA A 86 15.53 -4.12 -10.83
N ALA A 87 15.54 -3.16 -11.75
CA ALA A 87 16.22 -1.87 -11.56
C ALA A 87 15.59 -1.06 -10.42
N VAL A 88 14.25 -1.04 -10.35
CA VAL A 88 13.53 -0.39 -9.23
C VAL A 88 13.85 -1.06 -7.90
N SER A 89 13.82 -2.40 -7.84
CA SER A 89 14.17 -3.18 -6.65
C SER A 89 15.57 -2.83 -6.12
N ARG A 90 16.58 -2.86 -6.99
CA ARG A 90 17.96 -2.48 -6.64
C ARG A 90 18.07 -1.03 -6.19
N GLY A 91 17.39 -0.12 -6.87
CA GLY A 91 17.36 1.29 -6.51
C GLY A 91 16.81 1.51 -5.10
N LEU A 92 15.70 0.85 -4.76
CA LEU A 92 15.13 0.89 -3.42
C LEU A 92 16.03 0.25 -2.36
N LYS A 93 16.73 -0.85 -2.69
CA LYS A 93 17.72 -1.46 -1.79
C LYS A 93 18.90 -0.53 -1.53
N ASN A 94 19.40 0.13 -2.57
CA ASN A 94 20.47 1.11 -2.41
C ASN A 94 20.01 2.31 -1.58
N LEU A 95 18.79 2.79 -1.81
CA LEU A 95 18.19 3.86 -1.02
C LEU A 95 18.05 3.47 0.46
N SER A 96 17.66 2.22 0.74
CA SER A 96 17.54 1.72 2.12
C SER A 96 18.88 1.77 2.86
N VAL A 97 19.97 1.37 2.20
CA VAL A 97 21.32 1.43 2.75
C VAL A 97 21.79 2.87 2.90
N GLN A 98 21.57 3.70 1.88
CA GLN A 98 21.97 5.12 1.89
C GLN A 98 21.30 5.90 3.02
N LEU A 99 20.02 5.66 3.27
CA LEU A 99 19.24 6.38 4.28
C LEU A 99 19.18 5.66 5.63
N GLU A 100 19.81 4.50 5.76
CA GLU A 100 19.73 3.63 6.94
C GLU A 100 18.28 3.38 7.40
N CYS A 101 17.37 3.16 6.44
CA CYS A 101 15.95 2.97 6.69
C CYS A 101 15.46 1.60 6.22
N HIS A 102 14.37 1.12 6.81
CA HIS A 102 13.68 -0.07 6.33
C HIS A 102 12.82 0.27 5.11
N VAL A 103 12.80 -0.61 4.11
CA VAL A 103 11.95 -0.45 2.93
C VAL A 103 11.00 -1.65 2.82
N ILE A 104 9.70 -1.36 2.78
CA ILE A 104 8.66 -2.33 2.43
C ILE A 104 8.16 -1.99 1.03
N ALA A 105 8.47 -2.85 0.07
CA ALA A 105 7.99 -2.72 -1.30
C ALA A 105 6.85 -3.71 -1.55
N LEU A 106 5.71 -3.21 -2.00
CA LEU A 106 4.60 -4.05 -2.42
C LEU A 106 4.78 -4.39 -3.89
N SER A 107 4.48 -5.64 -4.23
CA SER A 107 4.48 -6.11 -5.60
C SER A 107 3.22 -6.94 -5.84
N GLN A 108 2.55 -6.68 -6.96
CA GLN A 108 1.43 -7.52 -7.40
C GLN A 108 1.97 -8.80 -8.06
N LEU A 109 1.34 -9.93 -7.72
CA LEU A 109 1.56 -11.20 -8.40
C LEU A 109 0.75 -11.24 -9.70
N ASN A 110 1.26 -11.94 -10.72
CA ASN A 110 0.47 -12.35 -11.87
C ASN A 110 -0.44 -13.53 -11.49
N ASP A 111 -1.28 -13.96 -12.43
CA ASP A 111 -2.23 -15.07 -12.22
C ASP A 111 -1.52 -16.40 -11.88
N ASP A 112 -0.26 -16.57 -12.28
CA ASP A 112 0.59 -17.72 -11.91
C ASP A 112 1.19 -17.62 -10.49
N GLY A 113 0.80 -16.61 -9.72
CA GLY A 113 1.30 -16.37 -8.37
C GLY A 113 2.76 -15.88 -8.31
N MET A 114 3.30 -15.38 -9.42
CA MET A 114 4.68 -14.90 -9.53
C MET A 114 4.76 -13.40 -9.84
N VAL A 115 5.82 -12.75 -9.37
CA VAL A 115 6.15 -11.39 -9.81
C VAL A 115 6.98 -11.46 -11.10
N ARG A 116 6.70 -10.60 -12.08
CA ARG A 116 7.61 -10.38 -13.22
C ARG A 116 8.94 -9.80 -12.72
N GLY A 117 10.06 -10.48 -12.97
CA GLY A 117 11.34 -10.12 -12.34
C GLY A 117 11.48 -10.58 -10.87
N SER A 118 10.63 -11.50 -10.42
CA SER A 118 10.62 -12.09 -9.07
C SER A 118 12.00 -12.58 -8.61
N ARG A 119 12.82 -13.13 -9.49
CA ARG A 119 14.17 -13.59 -9.14
C ARG A 119 15.06 -12.44 -8.65
N ALA A 120 15.03 -11.30 -9.34
CA ALA A 120 15.82 -10.14 -8.93
C ALA A 120 15.31 -9.56 -7.60
N ILE A 121 13.98 -9.38 -7.49
CA ILE A 121 13.37 -8.91 -6.24
C ILE A 121 13.72 -9.83 -5.07
N LYS A 122 13.61 -11.15 -5.27
CA LYS A 122 13.93 -12.14 -4.23
C LYS A 122 15.39 -12.07 -3.78
N ASN A 123 16.31 -11.80 -4.70
CA ASN A 123 17.73 -11.69 -4.38
C ASN A 123 18.06 -10.39 -3.64
N ASP A 124 17.37 -9.30 -3.97
CA ASP A 124 17.60 -7.99 -3.34
C ASP A 124 16.89 -7.87 -1.98
N ALA A 125 15.77 -8.59 -1.82
CA ALA A 125 14.95 -8.56 -0.62
C ALA A 125 15.62 -9.33 0.53
N SER A 126 15.60 -8.71 1.71
CA SER A 126 16.01 -9.39 2.95
C SER A 126 14.94 -10.32 3.48
N VAL A 127 13.66 -9.99 3.25
CA VAL A 127 12.49 -10.79 3.66
C VAL A 127 11.45 -10.73 2.55
N MET A 128 10.83 -11.86 2.24
CA MET A 128 9.69 -11.97 1.32
C MET A 128 8.45 -12.40 2.09
N ILE A 129 7.38 -11.63 1.99
CA ILE A 129 6.07 -11.95 2.60
C ILE A 129 5.07 -12.12 1.47
N LYS A 130 4.47 -13.31 1.37
CA LYS A 130 3.35 -13.58 0.47
C LYS A 130 2.07 -13.54 1.28
N VAL A 131 1.09 -12.74 0.83
CA VAL A 131 -0.24 -12.69 1.41
C VAL A 131 -1.15 -13.53 0.52
N GLU A 132 -1.64 -14.64 1.04
CA GLU A 132 -2.58 -15.53 0.35
C GLU A 132 -3.94 -15.49 1.05
N ARG A 133 -4.99 -15.55 0.24
CA ARG A 133 -6.36 -15.61 0.71
C ARG A 133 -6.85 -17.06 0.55
N PRO A 134 -7.13 -17.80 1.64
CA PRO A 134 -7.46 -19.22 1.57
C PRO A 134 -8.80 -19.50 0.86
N ASP A 135 -9.63 -18.47 0.70
CA ASP A 135 -10.98 -18.50 0.11
C ASP A 135 -11.01 -18.21 -1.41
N MET A 136 -9.86 -17.94 -2.04
CA MET A 136 -9.80 -17.63 -3.49
C MET A 136 -9.61 -18.86 -4.38
N ASP A 137 -9.23 -20.01 -3.80
CA ASP A 137 -9.05 -21.29 -4.51
C ASP A 137 -10.31 -22.17 -4.47
N GLU A 138 -11.38 -21.76 -3.78
CA GLU A 138 -12.68 -22.37 -3.98
C GLU A 138 -13.21 -21.91 -5.34
N PRO A 139 -13.38 -22.81 -6.33
CA PRO A 139 -14.02 -22.44 -7.56
C PRO A 139 -15.41 -21.90 -7.19
N GLU A 140 -15.69 -20.66 -7.61
CA GLU A 140 -17.02 -20.07 -7.51
C GLU A 140 -18.01 -21.15 -7.95
N SER A 141 -18.79 -21.66 -6.99
CA SER A 141 -19.66 -22.81 -7.23
C SER A 141 -20.43 -22.53 -8.53
N PRO A 142 -20.40 -23.44 -9.52
CA PRO A 142 -20.98 -23.17 -10.82
C PRO A 142 -22.40 -22.66 -10.58
N PRO A 143 -22.80 -21.53 -11.21
CA PRO A 143 -24.05 -20.88 -10.89
C PRO A 143 -25.12 -21.94 -10.96
N ARG A 144 -25.74 -22.25 -9.80
CA ARG A 144 -26.78 -23.28 -9.70
C ARG A 144 -27.72 -23.01 -10.85
N ARG A 145 -27.79 -23.97 -11.78
CA ARG A 145 -28.51 -23.84 -13.04
C ARG A 145 -29.99 -23.72 -12.69
N ARG A 146 -30.42 -22.51 -12.32
CA ARG A 146 -31.83 -22.17 -12.18
C ARG A 146 -32.36 -22.23 -13.60
N SER A 147 -33.13 -23.27 -13.86
CA SER A 147 -34.06 -23.36 -14.99
C SER A 147 -34.76 -22.00 -15.09
N ARG A 148 -34.36 -21.19 -16.08
CA ARG A 148 -35.01 -19.90 -16.35
C ARG A 148 -36.30 -20.19 -17.10
N PRO A 149 -37.47 -19.71 -16.65
CA PRO A 149 -38.43 -19.17 -17.59
C PRO A 149 -37.91 -17.82 -18.10
N ARG A 150 -38.13 -17.59 -19.39
CA ARG A 150 -37.84 -16.36 -20.14
C ARG A 150 -38.48 -15.14 -19.48
N ASP A 151 -37.86 -14.00 -19.71
CA ASP A 151 -38.30 -12.63 -19.39
C ASP A 151 -37.97 -12.09 -17.99
N ARG A 152 -36.82 -11.41 -17.92
CA ARG A 152 -36.63 -10.16 -17.14
C ARG A 152 -35.29 -9.51 -17.52
N LYS A 153 -35.33 -8.20 -17.76
CA LYS A 153 -34.25 -7.32 -18.22
C LYS A 153 -32.95 -7.55 -17.44
N GLU A 154 -31.82 -7.62 -18.14
CA GLU A 154 -30.49 -7.71 -17.54
C GLU A 154 -30.24 -6.54 -16.58
N PRO A 155 -29.69 -6.76 -15.37
CA PRO A 155 -29.28 -5.66 -14.53
C PRO A 155 -28.06 -4.97 -15.14
N LEU A 156 -28.14 -3.64 -15.21
CA LEU A 156 -27.10 -2.74 -15.65
C LEU A 156 -25.78 -3.10 -14.95
N ARG A 157 -24.76 -3.51 -15.73
CA ARG A 157 -23.39 -3.68 -15.22
C ARG A 157 -22.98 -2.36 -14.56
N THR A 158 -22.78 -2.36 -13.26
CA THR A 158 -22.17 -1.22 -12.56
C THR A 158 -20.81 -0.95 -13.20
N PRO A 159 -20.52 0.29 -13.63
CA PRO A 159 -19.20 0.63 -14.13
C PRO A 159 -18.16 0.27 -13.07
N ARG A 160 -17.12 -0.48 -13.45
CA ARG A 160 -15.92 -0.61 -12.62
C ARG A 160 -15.40 0.81 -12.39
N ASP A 161 -15.46 1.27 -11.14
CA ASP A 161 -14.96 2.58 -10.75
C ASP A 161 -13.48 2.71 -11.15
N PRO A 162 -13.12 3.65 -12.04
CA PRO A 162 -11.75 3.86 -12.48
C PRO A 162 -11.03 4.71 -11.44
N LEU A 163 -10.91 4.19 -10.21
CA LEU A 163 -9.91 4.68 -9.27
C LEU A 163 -8.54 4.40 -9.90
N ARG A 164 -8.08 5.37 -10.68
CA ARG A 164 -6.76 5.44 -11.32
C ARG A 164 -5.73 4.87 -10.35
N ARG A 165 -5.03 3.83 -10.80
CA ARG A 165 -3.91 3.22 -10.09
C ARG A 165 -2.84 4.30 -9.87
N ARG A 166 -2.88 4.97 -8.72
CA ARG A 166 -1.87 5.93 -8.29
C ARG A 166 -0.84 5.20 -7.45
N THR A 167 0.42 5.44 -7.70
CA THR A 167 1.49 5.01 -6.79
C THR A 167 1.30 5.75 -5.47
N THR A 168 1.14 5.01 -4.39
CA THR A 168 1.15 5.57 -3.04
C THR A 168 2.48 5.19 -2.40
N ALA A 169 3.35 6.16 -2.19
CA ALA A 169 4.47 5.99 -1.29
C ALA A 169 4.04 6.51 0.08
N LEU A 170 4.05 5.63 1.07
CA LEU A 170 3.79 5.96 2.46
C LEU A 170 5.13 6.09 3.17
N PHE A 171 5.42 7.27 3.68
CA PHE A 171 6.62 7.56 4.45
C PHE A 171 6.26 7.48 5.94
N ALA A 172 6.84 6.54 6.67
CA ALA A 172 6.71 6.49 8.13
C ALA A 172 8.02 6.99 8.76
N VAL A 173 7.92 7.99 9.60
CA VAL A 173 9.05 8.65 10.25
C VAL A 173 9.14 8.19 11.71
N ARG A 174 10.34 7.89 12.18
CA ARG A 174 10.84 8.34 13.50
C ARG A 174 12.36 8.55 13.32
N ARG A 175 12.97 9.47 14.08
CA ARG A 175 14.00 9.21 15.09
C ARG A 175 13.96 10.35 16.12
N HIS A 176 13.69 10.02 17.38
CA HIS A 176 14.22 10.75 18.52
C HIS A 176 15.07 9.77 19.33
N GLY A 177 16.30 10.16 19.64
CA GLY A 177 17.32 9.29 20.23
C GLY A 177 16.89 8.65 21.55
N THR A 178 17.46 7.46 21.80
CA THR A 178 17.69 6.86 23.12
C THR A 178 16.70 7.22 24.23
N ASP A 179 15.65 6.41 24.39
CA ASP A 179 15.32 5.91 25.73
C ASP A 179 14.52 4.60 25.66
N LEU A 180 15.16 3.50 26.03
CA LEU A 180 14.52 2.23 26.36
C LEU A 180 14.01 2.29 27.81
N THR A 181 13.17 3.26 28.17
CA THR A 181 12.58 3.32 29.53
C THR A 181 11.16 3.90 29.55
N HIS A 182 10.25 3.37 28.74
CA HIS A 182 8.83 3.46 29.08
C HIS A 182 8.20 2.06 29.07
N PRO A 183 7.81 1.50 30.23
CA PRO A 183 7.00 0.30 30.24
C PRO A 183 5.66 0.60 29.55
N PRO A 184 5.01 -0.41 28.94
CA PRO A 184 3.74 -0.22 28.26
C PRO A 184 2.75 0.42 29.24
N GLN A 185 2.24 1.61 28.90
CA GLN A 185 1.13 2.20 29.66
C GLN A 185 -0.08 1.30 29.45
N GLN A 186 -0.53 0.71 30.56
CA GLN A 186 -1.77 -0.07 30.60
C GLN A 186 -2.93 0.83 30.16
N PRO A 187 -3.85 0.35 29.31
CA PRO A 187 -4.99 1.15 28.91
C PRO A 187 -5.84 1.52 30.14
N PRO A 188 -6.37 2.76 30.22
CA PRO A 188 -7.20 3.16 31.34
C PRO A 188 -8.48 2.32 31.33
N GLY A 189 -8.66 1.49 32.37
CA GLY A 189 -9.89 0.72 32.58
C GLY A 189 -9.74 -0.79 32.82
N ALA A 190 -8.54 -1.33 32.96
CA ALA A 190 -8.37 -2.68 33.50
C ALA A 190 -8.25 -2.60 35.03
N VAL A 191 -9.39 -2.71 35.72
CA VAL A 191 -9.46 -3.06 37.15
C VAL A 191 -9.83 -4.53 37.26
#